data_AF-A0A6P0XC88-F1
#
_entry.id   AF-A0A6P0XC88-F1
#
_cell.length_a   1.000
_cell.length_b   1.000
_cell.length_c   1.000
_cell.angle_alpha   90.00
_cell.angle_beta   90.00
_cell.angle_gamma   90.00
#
_symmetry.space_group_name_H-M   'P 1'
#
loop_
_entity.id
_entity.type
_entity.pdbx_description
1 polymer ?
#
loop_
_entity_poly.entity_id
_entity_poly.type
_entity_poly.pdbx_seq_one_letter_code
_entity_poly.pdbx_strand_id
1 'polypeptide(L)' 'MSSNYNKGFRSVYSLTVHIVFVTKYRKKVITSEILQQLNKIFDETCS' A
#
# COMPACT_ATOMS: atom_id res chain seq x y z
N MET A 1 -21.03 14.09 9.17
CA MET A 1 -19.94 13.47 8.39
C MET A 1 -18.61 13.85 9.03
N SER A 2 -18.09 13.05 9.94
CA SER A 2 -16.80 13.30 10.60
C SER A 2 -15.67 12.81 9.71
N SER A 3 -15.07 13.71 8.94
CA SER A 3 -13.86 13.43 8.17
C SER A 3 -12.68 13.30 9.13
N ASN A 4 -12.15 12.07 9.27
CA ASN A 4 -10.98 11.75 10.10
C ASN A 4 -9.72 12.31 9.44
N TYR A 5 -9.33 13.53 9.83
CA TYR A 5 -8.09 14.15 9.36
C TYR A 5 -6.96 13.90 10.35
N ASN A 6 -5.80 13.51 9.83
CA ASN A 6 -4.56 13.41 10.60
C ASN A 6 -4.04 14.83 10.89
N LYS A 7 -3.58 15.07 12.11
CA LYS A 7 -3.04 16.36 12.55
C LYS A 7 -1.56 16.19 12.93
N GLY A 8 -0.68 16.92 12.27
CA GLY A 8 0.74 17.05 12.62
C GLY A 8 1.06 18.44 13.14
N PHE A 9 2.35 18.77 13.28
CA PHE A 9 2.76 20.12 13.68
C PHE A 9 2.41 21.13 12.58
N ARG A 10 1.33 21.88 12.79
CA ARG A 10 0.75 22.87 11.85
C ARG A 10 0.28 22.30 10.50
N SER A 11 -0.02 21.01 10.44
CA SER A 11 -0.57 20.37 9.25
C SER A 11 -1.81 19.57 9.58
N VAL A 12 -2.82 19.65 8.71
CA VAL A 12 -4.05 18.84 8.76
C VAL A 12 -4.24 18.25 7.38
N TYR A 13 -4.25 16.92 7.28
CA TYR A 13 -4.24 16.25 5.99
C TYR A 13 -5.03 14.94 5.99
N SER A 14 -5.45 14.54 4.80
CA SER A 14 -6.02 13.23 4.48
C SER A 14 -5.41 12.78 3.15
N LEU A 15 -4.32 12.02 3.23
CA LEU A 15 -3.60 11.53 2.07
C LEU A 15 -3.96 10.07 1.84
N THR A 16 -4.61 9.79 0.72
CA THR A 16 -4.96 8.44 0.28
C THR A 16 -4.45 8.27 -1.15
N VAL A 17 -3.69 7.21 -1.39
CA VAL A 17 -3.04 6.97 -2.68
C VAL A 17 -3.35 5.56 -3.17
N HIS A 18 -3.68 5.43 -4.46
CA HIS A 18 -3.81 4.14 -5.14
C HIS A 18 -2.53 3.83 -5.90
N ILE A 19 -1.73 2.89 -5.39
CA ILE A 19 -0.47 2.45 -6.01
C ILE A 19 -0.69 1.10 -6.69
N VAL A 20 -0.26 0.98 -7.95
CA VAL A 20 -0.36 -0.26 -8.73
C VAL A 20 1.04 -0.69 -9.15
N PHE A 21 1.41 -1.91 -8.77
CA PHE A 21 2.69 -2.53 -9.14
C PHE A 21 2.52 -3.54 -10.26
N VAL A 22 3.52 -3.65 -11.13
CA VAL A 22 3.52 -4.59 -12.25
C VAL A 22 4.84 -5.36 -12.28
N THR A 23 4.78 -6.63 -12.64
CA THR A 23 5.96 -7.49 -12.76
C THR A 23 6.84 -7.08 -13.93
N LYS A 24 8.14 -7.41 -13.84
CA LYS A 24 9.06 -7.21 -14.95
C LYS A 24 8.52 -7.91 -16.21
N TYR A 25 8.43 -7.16 -17.31
CA TYR A 25 7.84 -7.60 -18.59
C TYR A 25 6.37 -8.05 -18.52
N ARG A 26 5.61 -7.63 -17.48
CA ARG A 26 4.22 -8.01 -17.24
C ARG A 26 3.96 -9.52 -17.28
N LYS A 27 4.95 -10.32 -16.90
CA LYS A 27 4.80 -11.78 -16.85
C LYS A 27 3.76 -12.15 -15.80
N LYS A 28 2.89 -13.11 -16.11
CA LYS A 28 1.86 -13.65 -15.19
C LYS A 28 2.48 -14.59 -14.15
N VAL A 29 3.34 -14.03 -13.29
CA VAL A 29 4.10 -14.78 -12.28
C VAL A 29 3.54 -14.64 -10.87
N ILE A 30 2.50 -13.82 -10.68
CA ILE A 30 1.84 -13.67 -9.37
C ILE A 30 0.94 -14.89 -9.16
N THR A 31 1.49 -15.90 -8.48
CA THR A 31 0.75 -17.06 -7.96
C THR A 31 0.20 -16.75 -6.56
N SER A 32 -0.65 -17.63 -6.02
CA SER A 32 -1.20 -17.50 -4.66
C SER A 32 -0.10 -17.42 -3.58
N GLU A 33 0.94 -18.24 -3.71
CA GLU A 33 2.07 -18.28 -2.77
C GLU A 33 2.88 -16.97 -2.79
N ILE A 34 3.19 -16.46 -3.99
CA ILE A 34 3.90 -15.19 -4.16
C ILE A 34 3.04 -14.04 -3.63
N LEU A 35 1.73 -14.08 -3.83
CA LEU A 35 0.81 -13.07 -3.30
C LEU A 35 0.80 -13.06 -1.77
N GLN A 36 0.81 -14.23 -1.12
CA GLN A 36 0.91 -14.33 0.34
C GLN A 36 2.23 -13.76 0.87
N GLN A 37 3.35 -14.07 0.20
CA GLN A 37 4.66 -13.50 0.56
C GLN A 37 4.71 -11.98 0.35
N LEU A 38 4.15 -11.47 -0.75
CA LEU A 38 4.09 -10.04 -1.01
C LEU A 38 3.30 -9.31 0.07
N ASN A 39 2.14 -9.84 0.48
CA ASN A 39 1.37 -9.26 1.59
C ASN A 39 2.20 -9.18 2.87
N LYS A 40 2.90 -10.26 3.22
CA LYS A 40 3.80 -10.28 4.39
C LYS A 40 4.90 -9.21 4.31
N ILE A 41 5.55 -9.08 3.14
CA ILE A 41 6.59 -8.07 2.92
C ILE A 41 6.02 -6.66 3.01
N PHE A 42 4.82 -6.41 2.47
CA PHE A 42 4.17 -5.11 2.57
C PHE A 42 3.82 -4.76 4.01
N ASP A 43 3.27 -5.71 4.76
CA ASP A 43 2.96 -5.53 6.18
C ASP A 43 4.23 -5.25 7.00
N GLU A 44 5.34 -5.93 6.71
CA GLU A 44 6.64 -5.74 7.39
C GLU A 44 7.32 -4.40 7.04
N THR A 45 7.06 -3.81 5.86
CA THR A 45 7.77 -2.62 5.39
C THR A 45 6.99 -1.32 5.54
N CYS A 46 5.66 -1.40 5.52
CA CYS A 46 4.76 -0.24 5.60
C CYS A 46 4.13 -0.07 7.00
N SER A 47 4.50 -0.92 7.97
CA SER A 47 4.20 -0.73 9.40
C SER A 47 5.06 0.35 10.02
#